data_AF-A0AAU7EEG8-F1
#
_entry.id   AF-A0AAU7EEG8-F1
#
_cell.length_a   1.000
_cell.length_b   1.000
_cell.length_c   1.000
_cell.angle_alpha   90.00
_cell.angle_beta   90.00
_cell.angle_gamma   90.00
#
_symmetry.space_group_name_H-M   'P 1'
#
loop_
_entity.id
_entity.type
_entity.pdbx_description
1 polymer ?
#
loop_
_entity_poly.entity_id
_entity_poly.type
_entity_poly.pdbx_seq_one_letter_code
_entity_poly.pdbx_strand_id
1 'polypeptide(L)'
;MSGKHWIIALMILISGYGIYSGIKDKNSKNERWTAESSKILTDKCISDSKEMAENYAELTYEYCKCSTKKIQAEFTQSEYIKITKMSIENQTKKLLPVFQSCLTEYQTKIKNRN
;
A
#
# COMPACT_ATOMS: atom_id res chain seq x y z
N MET A 1 23.29 9.75 6.29
CA MET A 1 22.94 8.58 5.45
C MET A 1 21.47 8.70 5.06
N SER A 2 21.14 9.57 4.10
CA SER A 2 19.79 10.16 3.98
C SER A 2 19.03 9.72 2.74
N GLY A 3 18.91 8.41 2.49
CA GLY A 3 18.18 7.94 1.30
C GLY A 3 17.62 6.52 1.34
N LYS A 4 17.93 5.72 2.37
CA LYS A 4 17.61 4.27 2.37
C LYS A 4 16.36 3.89 3.18
N HIS A 5 15.92 4.72 4.13
CA HIS A 5 14.76 4.42 4.98
C HIS A 5 13.43 4.46 4.20
N TRP A 6 13.33 5.28 3.15
CA TRP A 6 12.10 5.42 2.36
C TRP A 6 11.83 4.25 1.41
N ILE A 7 12.83 3.41 1.12
CA ILE A 7 12.63 2.17 0.36
C ILE A 7 11.87 1.13 1.22
N ILE A 8 11.95 1.25 2.55
CA ILE A 8 11.19 0.41 3.47
C ILE A 8 9.70 0.74 3.37
N ALA A 9 9.33 2.02 3.22
CA ALA A 9 7.96 2.50 2.94
C ALA A 9 7.32 1.79 1.73
N LEU A 10 8.13 1.42 0.73
CA LEU A 10 7.70 0.74 -0.51
C LEU A 10 7.47 -0.76 -0.35
N MET A 11 8.24 -1.43 0.52
CA MET A 11 8.17 -2.89 0.70
C MET A 11 6.95 -3.37 1.51
N ILE A 12 6.19 -2.43 2.03
CA ILE A 12 5.10 -2.65 2.98
C ILE A 12 3.83 -3.17 2.29
N LEU A 13 3.53 -2.70 1.07
CA LEU A 13 2.39 -3.22 0.29
C LEU A 13 2.66 -4.60 -0.35
N ILE A 14 3.86 -5.16 -0.16
CA ILE A 14 4.39 -6.38 -0.82
C ILE A 14 4.29 -7.62 0.07
N SER A 15 3.72 -7.53 1.28
CA SER A 15 3.52 -8.68 2.17
C SER A 15 2.27 -9.50 1.78
N GLY A 16 2.35 -10.11 0.59
CA GLY A 16 1.26 -10.80 -0.12
C GLY A 16 0.59 -11.99 0.57
N TYR A 17 0.91 -12.33 1.83
CA TYR A 17 0.29 -13.44 2.56
C TYR A 17 -0.89 -13.00 3.44
N GLY A 18 -0.76 -11.89 4.17
CA GLY A 18 -1.84 -11.36 5.04
C GLY A 18 -3.00 -10.76 4.24
N ILE A 19 -2.66 -10.07 3.14
CA ILE A 19 -3.63 -9.53 2.19
C ILE A 19 -4.41 -10.67 1.52
N TYR A 20 -3.75 -11.77 1.17
CA TYR A 20 -4.39 -12.91 0.50
C TYR A 20 -5.46 -13.59 1.35
N SER A 21 -5.25 -13.74 2.67
CA SER A 21 -6.24 -14.37 3.55
C SER A 21 -7.39 -13.44 3.93
N GLY A 22 -7.14 -12.13 4.07
CA GLY A 22 -8.18 -11.13 4.39
C GLY A 22 -9.05 -10.72 3.20
N ILE A 23 -8.49 -10.71 1.99
CA ILE A 23 -9.21 -10.28 0.76
C ILE A 23 -9.87 -11.45 0.04
N LYS A 24 -9.44 -12.69 0.28
CA LYS A 24 -10.05 -13.88 -0.31
C LYS A 24 -11.32 -14.24 0.45
N ASP A 25 -12.38 -13.51 0.12
CA ASP A 25 -13.75 -13.93 0.38
C ASP A 25 -13.96 -15.32 -0.27
N LYS A 26 -14.28 -16.34 0.54
CA LYS A 26 -14.36 -17.74 0.11
C LYS A 26 -15.42 -17.98 -0.98
N ASN A 27 -16.29 -17.01 -1.27
CA ASN A 27 -17.37 -17.12 -2.23
C ASN A 27 -17.28 -16.14 -3.43
N SER A 28 -16.25 -15.30 -3.51
CA SER A 28 -16.21 -14.27 -4.55
C SER A 28 -15.45 -14.72 -5.79
N LYS A 29 -16.21 -15.14 -6.83
CA LYS A 29 -15.77 -15.05 -8.24
C LYS A 29 -15.75 -13.59 -8.74
N ASN A 30 -16.06 -12.60 -7.90
CA ASN A 30 -16.18 -11.21 -8.30
C ASN A 30 -14.85 -10.48 -8.16
N GLU A 31 -14.40 -9.92 -9.29
CA GLU A 31 -13.19 -9.13 -9.48
C GLU A 31 -13.24 -7.74 -8.83
N ARG A 32 -14.32 -7.43 -8.09
CA ARG A 32 -14.62 -6.10 -7.57
C ARG A 32 -14.13 -5.90 -6.14
N TRP A 33 -13.50 -4.77 -5.92
CA TRP A 33 -13.14 -4.26 -4.60
C TRP A 33 -14.36 -4.03 -3.73
N THR A 34 -14.27 -4.42 -2.46
CA THR A 34 -15.25 -4.08 -1.43
C THR A 34 -14.68 -3.01 -0.49
N ALA A 35 -15.57 -2.34 0.25
CA ALA A 35 -15.15 -1.40 1.30
C ALA A 35 -14.29 -2.09 2.38
N GLU A 36 -14.54 -3.38 2.64
CA GLU A 36 -13.73 -4.20 3.54
C GLU A 36 -12.33 -4.44 2.97
N SER A 37 -12.20 -4.76 1.69
CA SER A 37 -10.90 -4.87 1.02
C SER A 37 -10.11 -3.56 1.10
N SER A 38 -10.77 -2.40 0.94
CA SER A 38 -10.11 -1.08 1.10
C SER A 38 -9.58 -0.88 2.52
N LYS A 39 -10.37 -1.25 3.53
CA LYS A 39 -9.98 -1.14 4.93
C LYS A 39 -8.78 -2.04 5.24
N ILE A 40 -8.84 -3.31 4.82
CA ILE A 40 -7.76 -4.28 5.02
C ILE A 40 -6.44 -3.78 4.39
N LEU A 41 -6.48 -3.25 3.16
CA LEU A 41 -5.29 -2.72 2.50
C LEU A 41 -4.71 -1.50 3.22
N THR A 42 -5.59 -0.60 3.67
CA THR A 42 -5.18 0.62 4.39
C THR A 42 -4.56 0.27 5.73
N ASP A 43 -5.23 -0.57 6.53
CA ASP A 43 -4.79 -1.00 7.85
C ASP A 43 -3.47 -1.78 7.75
N LYS A 44 -3.34 -2.64 6.74
CA LYS A 44 -2.09 -3.38 6.50
C LYS A 44 -0.94 -2.44 6.17
N CYS A 45 -1.17 -1.47 5.29
CA CYS A 45 -0.17 -0.46 4.94
C CYS A 45 0.29 0.33 6.18
N ILE A 46 -0.64 0.71 7.06
CA ILE A 46 -0.30 1.43 8.30
C ILE A 46 0.52 0.53 9.22
N SER A 47 0.05 -0.70 9.46
CA SER A 47 0.74 -1.66 10.33
C SER A 47 2.18 -1.95 9.88
N ASP A 48 2.36 -2.07 8.57
CA ASP A 48 3.67 -2.39 7.98
C ASP A 48 4.59 -1.16 7.96
N SER A 49 4.04 0.06 8.03
CA SER A 49 4.78 1.34 8.11
C SER A 49 5.50 1.56 9.44
N LYS A 50 5.18 0.78 10.48
CA LYS A 50 5.90 0.72 11.77
C LYS A 50 6.23 2.11 12.31
N GLU A 51 7.52 2.44 12.47
CA GLU A 51 8.04 3.70 13.00
C GLU A 51 7.45 4.94 12.29
N MET A 52 7.13 4.85 11.00
CA MET A 52 6.49 5.96 10.29
C MET A 52 5.05 6.18 10.76
N ALA A 53 4.31 5.10 11.02
CA ALA A 53 2.97 5.17 11.59
C ALA A 53 2.97 5.67 13.04
N GLU A 54 4.05 5.44 13.79
CA GLU A 54 4.21 5.95 15.16
C GLU A 54 4.56 7.45 15.16
N ASN A 55 5.57 7.84 14.39
CA ASN A 55 6.09 9.22 14.36
C ASN A 55 5.22 10.18 13.54
N TYR A 56 4.54 9.66 12.52
CA TYR A 56 3.73 10.44 11.57
C TYR A 56 2.37 9.78 11.33
N ALA A 57 1.64 9.43 12.39
CA ALA A 57 0.40 8.67 12.33
C ALA A 57 -0.62 9.19 11.31
N GLU A 58 -0.95 10.49 11.38
CA GLU A 58 -1.92 11.13 10.49
C GLU A 58 -1.46 11.11 9.03
N LEU A 59 -0.19 11.48 8.78
CA LEU A 59 0.38 11.51 7.44
C LEU A 59 0.52 10.11 6.85
N THR A 60 0.83 9.11 7.68
CA THR A 60 0.89 7.70 7.28
C THR A 60 -0.49 7.17 6.93
N TYR A 61 -1.51 7.51 7.72
CA TYR A 61 -2.90 7.17 7.40
C TYR A 61 -3.33 7.77 6.06
N GLU A 62 -3.05 9.05 5.81
CA GLU A 62 -3.34 9.71 4.53
C GLU A 62 -2.62 9.03 3.36
N TYR A 63 -1.33 8.73 3.52
CA TYR A 63 -0.52 8.02 2.52
C TYR A 63 -1.11 6.64 2.18
N CYS A 64 -1.42 5.85 3.20
CA CYS A 64 -1.96 4.50 3.03
C CYS A 64 -3.35 4.51 2.40
N LYS A 65 -4.19 5.47 2.78
CA LYS A 65 -5.51 5.66 2.17
C LYS A 65 -5.40 6.10 0.71
N CYS A 66 -4.49 7.01 0.39
CA CYS A 66 -4.22 7.45 -0.98
C CYS A 66 -3.73 6.28 -1.84
N SER A 67 -2.75 5.53 -1.34
CA SER A 67 -2.16 4.38 -2.04
C SER A 67 -3.20 3.28 -2.31
N THR A 68 -4.04 2.98 -1.31
CA THR A 68 -5.14 2.02 -1.47
C THR A 68 -6.11 2.47 -2.56
N LYS A 69 -6.54 3.75 -2.56
CA LYS A 69 -7.43 4.27 -3.60
C LYS A 69 -6.82 4.16 -5.00
N LYS A 70 -5.52 4.44 -5.14
CA LYS A 70 -4.81 4.34 -6.43
C LYS A 70 -4.73 2.89 -6.91
N ILE A 71 -4.42 1.95 -6.02
CA ILE A 71 -4.44 0.51 -6.33
C ILE A 71 -5.83 0.07 -6.81
N GLN A 72 -6.88 0.51 -6.12
CA GLN A 72 -8.25 0.11 -6.44
C GLN A 72 -8.78 0.75 -7.73
N ALA A 73 -8.25 1.91 -8.11
CA ALA A 73 -8.57 2.57 -9.37
C ALA A 73 -7.83 1.98 -10.57
N GLU A 74 -6.58 1.52 -10.37
CA GLU A 74 -5.72 1.02 -11.45
C GLU A 74 -5.91 -0.48 -11.72
N PHE A 75 -6.13 -1.28 -10.67
CA PHE A 75 -6.16 -2.74 -10.77
C PHE A 75 -7.48 -3.29 -10.28
N THR A 76 -7.94 -4.39 -10.88
CA THR A 76 -8.93 -5.25 -10.24
C THR A 76 -8.34 -5.96 -9.02
N GLN A 77 -9.21 -6.47 -8.16
CA GLN A 77 -8.77 -7.26 -6.99
C GLN A 77 -7.94 -8.49 -7.42
N SER A 78 -8.32 -9.16 -8.52
CA SER A 78 -7.57 -10.32 -9.02
C SER A 78 -6.21 -9.93 -9.59
N GLU A 79 -6.10 -8.80 -10.30
CA GLU A 79 -4.82 -8.33 -10.84
C GLU A 79 -3.88 -7.93 -9.72
N TYR A 80 -4.37 -7.21 -8.72
CA TYR A 80 -3.57 -6.86 -7.56
C TYR A 80 -3.06 -8.11 -6.84
N ILE A 81 -3.91 -9.13 -6.61
CA ILE A 81 -3.49 -10.40 -6.02
C ILE A 81 -2.43 -11.12 -6.88
N LYS A 82 -2.51 -11.03 -8.21
CA LYS A 82 -1.46 -11.58 -9.10
C LYS A 82 -0.16 -10.79 -8.92
N ILE A 83 -0.23 -9.47 -8.82
CA ILE A 83 0.94 -8.61 -8.57
C ILE A 83 1.57 -8.99 -7.23
N THR A 84 0.81 -9.12 -6.14
CA THR A 84 1.35 -9.47 -4.81
C THR A 84 2.03 -10.85 -4.74
N LYS A 85 1.86 -11.70 -5.75
CA LYS A 85 2.53 -13.00 -5.88
C LYS A 85 3.81 -12.94 -6.71
N MET A 86 4.12 -11.83 -7.36
CA MET A 86 5.35 -11.63 -8.13
C MET A 86 6.55 -11.42 -7.19
N SER A 87 7.76 -11.44 -7.74
CA SER A 87 8.96 -11.01 -6.99
C SER A 87 8.82 -9.55 -6.54
N ILE A 88 9.49 -9.19 -5.44
CA ILE A 88 9.49 -7.82 -4.89
C ILE A 88 9.87 -6.79 -5.96
N GLU A 89 10.86 -7.11 -6.79
CA GLU A 89 11.29 -6.25 -7.89
C GLU A 89 10.15 -5.98 -8.89
N ASN A 90 9.42 -7.02 -9.30
CA ASN A 90 8.31 -6.90 -10.24
C ASN A 90 7.10 -6.21 -9.62
N GLN A 91 6.85 -6.44 -8.33
CA GLN A 91 5.84 -5.70 -7.57
C GLN A 91 6.17 -4.22 -7.54
N THR A 92 7.41 -3.88 -7.22
CA THR A 92 7.88 -2.49 -7.16
C THR A 92 7.72 -1.80 -8.52
N LYS A 93 8.15 -2.44 -9.62
CA LYS A 93 8.01 -1.91 -10.98
C LYS A 93 6.55 -1.60 -11.35
N LYS A 94 5.60 -2.41 -10.89
CA LYS A 94 4.17 -2.23 -11.19
C LYS A 94 3.45 -1.27 -10.24
N LEU A 95 3.76 -1.32 -8.95
CA LEU A 95 3.01 -0.57 -7.94
C LEU A 95 3.60 0.81 -7.66
N LEU A 96 4.93 0.99 -7.75
CA LEU A 96 5.59 2.27 -7.47
C LEU A 96 5.01 3.43 -8.29
N PRO A 97 4.81 3.31 -9.63
CA PRO A 97 4.25 4.40 -10.42
C PRO A 97 2.83 4.79 -9.98
N VAL A 98 2.04 3.82 -9.50
CA VAL A 98 0.61 3.97 -9.17
C VAL A 98 0.41 4.86 -7.94
N PHE A 99 1.24 4.70 -6.91
CA PHE A 99 1.16 5.50 -5.69
C PHE A 99 2.27 6.57 -5.59
N GLN A 100 3.04 6.82 -6.65
CA GLN A 100 4.14 7.80 -6.65
C GLN A 100 3.68 9.19 -6.21
N SER A 101 2.50 9.61 -6.65
CA SER A 101 1.89 10.89 -6.23
C SER A 101 1.63 10.95 -4.72
N CYS A 102 1.04 9.88 -4.15
CA CYS A 102 0.81 9.75 -2.71
C CYS A 102 2.13 9.80 -1.93
N LEU A 103 3.18 9.14 -2.45
CA LEU A 103 4.49 9.12 -1.82
C LEU A 103 5.16 10.51 -1.82
N THR A 104 5.11 11.23 -2.95
CA THR A 104 5.65 12.59 -3.06
C THR A 104 4.96 13.55 -2.10
N GLU A 105 3.63 13.47 -2.00
CA GLU A 105 2.85 14.30 -1.07
C GLU A 105 3.22 13.99 0.38
N TYR A 106 3.28 12.72 0.74
CA TYR A 106 3.67 12.26 2.08
C TYR A 106 5.07 12.76 2.47
N GLN A 107 6.04 12.64 1.56
CA GLN A 107 7.40 13.13 1.74
C GLN A 107 7.45 14.65 1.93
N THR A 108 6.68 15.39 1.14
CA THR A 108 6.62 16.85 1.25
C THR A 108 6.04 17.28 2.60
N LYS A 109 4.95 16.64 3.03
CA LYS A 109 4.32 16.95 4.33
C LYS A 109 5.23 16.63 5.52
N ILE A 110 5.98 15.52 5.47
CA ILE A 110 6.97 15.20 6.51
C ILE A 110 8.09 16.22 6.55
N LYS A 111 8.65 16.60 5.39
CA LYS A 111 9.71 17.62 5.31
C LYS A 111 9.26 18.98 5.84
N ASN A 112 7.99 19.34 5.70
CA ASN A 112 7.46 20.59 6.20
C ASN A 112 7.12 20.58 7.71
N ARG A 113 7.07 19.38 8.34
CA ARG A 113 6.86 19.23 9.79
C ARG A 113 8.15 19.22 10.61
N ASN A 114 9.30 18.98 9.96
CA ASN A 114 10.64 18.98 10.56
C ASN A 114 11.42 20.23 10.13
#